data_AF-D3ATA7-F1
#
_entry.id   AF-D3ATA7-F1
#
_cell.length_a   1.000
_cell.length_b   1.000
_cell.length_c   1.000
_cell.angle_alpha   90.00
_cell.angle_beta   90.00
_cell.angle_gamma   90.00
#
_symmetry.space_group_name_H-M   'P 1'
#
loop_
_entity.id
_entity.type
_entity.pdbx_description
1 polymer ?
#
loop_
_entity_poly.entity_id
_entity_poly.type
_entity_poly.pdbx_seq_one_letter_code
_entity_poly.pdbx_strand_id
1 'polypeptide(L)' 'MKKKKRNHIIWIVCMTVVSAIILLPIIVMILTSFKTTGEINSAVFHFLPDSLNFDNYKTAMSTGNWLIYFRNSNPF' A
#
# COMPACT_ATOMS: atom_id res chain seq x y z
N MET A 1 41.04 0.97 4.08
CA MET A 1 39.98 0.12 3.47
C MET A 1 38.76 -0.11 4.36
N LYS A 2 38.90 -0.45 5.67
CA LYS A 2 37.76 -0.73 6.58
C LYS A 2 36.74 0.43 6.76
N LYS A 3 37.19 1.69 6.76
CA LYS A 3 36.32 2.88 6.85
C LYS A 3 35.35 3.02 5.66
N LYS A 4 35.79 2.68 4.44
CA LYS A 4 34.94 2.69 3.24
C LYS A 4 33.85 1.61 3.31
N LYS A 5 34.19 0.40 3.78
CA LYS A 5 33.22 -0.69 4.00
C LYS A 5 32.15 -0.32 5.03
N ARG A 6 32.54 0.29 6.16
CA ARG A 6 31.59 0.75 7.20
C ARG A 6 30.64 1.82 6.67
N ASN A 7 31.16 2.80 5.93
CA ASN A 7 30.32 3.85 5.34
C ASN A 7 29.31 3.27 4.33
N HIS A 8 29.72 2.27 3.56
CA HIS A 8 28.83 1.61 2.60
C HIS A 8 27.69 0.87 3.30
N ILE A 9 27.98 0.15 4.40
CA ILE A 9 26.94 -0.53 5.20
C ILE A 9 25.96 0.49 5.78
N ILE A 10 26.44 1.62 6.31
CA ILE A 10 25.58 2.69 6.83
C ILE A 10 24.66 3.21 5.72
N TRP A 11 25.20 3.47 4.53
CA TRP A 11 24.41 3.91 3.39
C TRP A 11 23.34 2.89 2.97
N ILE A 12 23.69 1.60 2.91
CA ILE A 12 22.72 0.54 2.60
C ILE A 12 21.58 0.55 3.62
N VAL A 13 21.91 0.55 4.92
CA VAL A 13 20.89 0.56 5.99
C VAL A 13 20.01 1.81 5.89
N CYS A 14 20.59 2.99 5.71
CA CYS A 14 19.84 4.23 5.54
C CYS A 14 18.90 4.16 4.32
N MET A 15 19.38 3.67 3.17
CA MET A 15 18.55 3.55 1.96
C MET A 15 17.42 2.53 2.14
N THR A 16 17.68 1.41 2.83
CA THR A 16 16.63 0.43 3.16
C THR A 16 15.55 1.04 4.04
N VAL A 17 15.93 1.80 5.07
CA VAL A 17 14.96 2.48 5.96
C VAL A 17 14.12 3.50 5.19
N VAL A 18 14.76 4.34 4.36
CA VAL A 18 14.04 5.32 3.52
C VAL A 18 13.08 4.62 2.57
N SER A 19 13.52 3.54 1.93
CA SER A 19 12.67 2.73 1.05
C SER A 19 11.47 2.15 1.80
N ALA A 20 11.66 1.61 3.00
CA ALA A 20 10.57 1.08 3.82
C ALA A 20 9.54 2.15 4.19
N ILE A 21 9.99 3.36 4.52
CA ILE A 21 9.11 4.50 4.84
C ILE A 21 8.28 4.90 3.61
N ILE A 22 8.89 4.94 2.43
CA ILE A 22 8.18 5.26 1.17
C ILE A 22 7.15 4.19 0.82
N LEU A 23 7.44 2.92 1.10
CA LEU A 23 6.52 1.82 0.85
C LEU A 23 5.40 1.72 1.89
N LEU A 24 5.59 2.24 3.10
CA LEU A 24 4.61 2.19 4.18
C LEU A 24 3.19 2.66 3.78
N PRO A 25 2.97 3.81 3.11
CA PRO A 25 1.63 4.20 2.65
C PRO A 25 1.01 3.20 1.66
N ILE A 26 1.83 2.57 0.81
CA ILE A 26 1.35 1.53 -0.14
C ILE A 26 0.91 0.29 0.63
N ILE A 27 1.68 -0.12 1.64
CA ILE A 27 1.34 -1.25 2.51
C ILE A 27 0.04 -0.97 3.26
N VAL A 28 -0.09 0.21 3.87
CA VAL A 28 -1.31 0.61 4.58
C VAL A 28 -2.51 0.64 3.64
N MET A 29 -2.35 1.14 2.41
CA MET A 29 -3.41 1.14 1.40
C MET A 29 -3.87 -0.29 1.05
N ILE A 30 -2.93 -1.22 0.82
CA ILE A 30 -3.25 -2.63 0.53
C ILE A 30 -3.91 -3.29 1.73
N LEU A 31 -3.45 -3.05 2.96
CA LEU A 31 -4.10 -3.61 4.15
C LEU A 31 -5.50 -3.03 4.35
N THR A 32 -5.69 -1.75 4.04
CA THR A 32 -6.98 -1.06 4.17
C THR A 32 -7.99 -1.51 3.13
N SER A 33 -7.57 -1.91 1.92
CA SER A 33 -8.50 -2.46 0.92
C SER A 33 -9.16 -3.76 1.37
N PHE A 34 -8.55 -4.49 2.31
CA PHE A 34 -9.12 -5.68 2.93
C PHE A 34 -9.96 -5.41 4.19
N LYS A 35 -9.98 -4.19 4.72
CA LYS A 35 -10.75 -3.84 5.92
C LYS A 35 -12.23 -3.67 5.63
N THR A 36 -13.08 -3.97 6.60
CA THR A 36 -14.50 -3.66 6.50
C THR A 36 -14.75 -2.15 6.64
N THR A 37 -15.90 -1.65 6.16
CA THR A 37 -16.27 -0.24 6.32
C THR A 37 -16.35 0.18 7.79
N GLY A 38 -16.78 -0.73 8.68
CA GLY A 38 -16.80 -0.49 10.12
C GLY A 38 -15.39 -0.31 10.71
N GLU A 39 -14.43 -1.14 10.30
CA GLU A 39 -13.02 -1.04 10.72
C GLU A 39 -12.36 0.27 10.26
N ILE A 40 -12.64 0.70 9.02
CA ILE A 40 -12.09 1.95 8.46
C ILE A 40 -12.60 3.18 9.22
N ASN A 41 -13.87 3.15 9.66
CA ASN A 41 -14.50 4.25 10.40
C ASN A 41 -14.31 4.16 11.92
N SER A 42 -13.58 3.16 12.40
CA SER A 42 -13.29 3.01 13.83
C SER A 42 -12.42 4.17 14.32
N ALA A 43 -12.69 4.63 15.55
CA ALA A 43 -11.84 5.63 16.22
C ALA A 43 -10.46 5.06 16.62
N VAL A 44 -10.30 3.73 16.57
CA VAL A 44 -9.05 3.02 16.89
C VAL A 44 -8.32 2.70 15.59
N PHE A 45 -7.04 3.09 15.51
CA PHE A 45 -6.19 2.72 14.39
C PHE A 45 -5.69 1.29 14.53
N HIS A 46 -6.14 0.41 13.63
CA HIS A 46 -5.60 -0.93 13.45
C HIS A 46 -4.67 -0.96 12.25
N PHE A 47 -3.42 -1.40 12.42
CA PHE A 47 -2.48 -1.51 11.29
C PHE A 47 -2.86 -2.67 10.35
N LEU A 48 -3.15 -3.84 10.92
CA LEU A 48 -3.61 -5.03 10.20
C LEU A 48 -5.14 -5.08 10.17
N PRO A 49 -5.75 -5.69 9.13
CA PRO A 49 -7.18 -5.96 9.12
C PRO A 49 -7.52 -7.09 10.11
N ASP A 50 -8.72 -7.04 10.70
CA ASP A 50 -9.20 -8.09 11.62
C ASP A 50 -9.54 -9.39 10.86
N SER A 51 -10.00 -9.23 9.60
CA SER A 51 -10.24 -10.33 8.67
C SER A 51 -9.93 -9.91 7.24
N LEU A 52 -9.57 -10.86 6.38
CA LEU A 52 -9.37 -10.58 4.95
C LEU A 52 -10.73 -10.47 4.23
N ASN A 53 -11.26 -9.26 4.14
CA ASN A 53 -12.52 -8.99 3.44
C ASN A 53 -12.29 -8.60 1.96
N PHE A 54 -13.00 -9.26 1.04
CA PHE A 54 -12.90 -9.01 -0.41
C PHE A 54 -14.11 -8.25 -0.99
N ASP A 55 -15.07 -7.84 -0.16
CA ASP A 55 -16.29 -7.17 -0.61
C ASP A 55 -16.02 -5.78 -1.16
N ASN A 56 -15.00 -5.08 -0.66
CA ASN A 56 -14.52 -3.84 -1.27
C ASN A 56 -14.08 -4.05 -2.73
N TYR A 57 -13.37 -5.15 -3.01
CA TYR A 57 -12.96 -5.50 -4.36
C TYR A 57 -14.15 -5.85 -5.25
N LYS A 58 -15.09 -6.67 -4.75
CA LYS A 58 -16.32 -6.99 -5.49
C LYS A 58 -17.12 -5.71 -5.82
N THR A 59 -17.29 -4.85 -4.82
CA THR A 59 -18.00 -3.57 -4.97
C THR A 59 -17.30 -2.70 -6.00
N ALA A 60 -16.00 -2.43 -5.84
CA ALA A 60 -15.22 -1.66 -6.79
C ALA A 60 -15.33 -2.22 -8.23
N MET A 61 -15.20 -3.53 -8.39
CA MET A 61 -15.28 -4.18 -9.70
C MET A 61 -16.68 -4.10 -10.33
N SER A 62 -17.73 -4.03 -9.52
CA SER A 62 -19.12 -3.93 -9.97
C SER A 62 -19.63 -2.49 -10.19
N THR A 63 -19.08 -1.50 -9.47
CA THR A 63 -19.56 -0.11 -9.51
C THR A 63 -19.00 0.67 -10.71
N GLY A 64 -17.77 0.36 -11.15
CA GLY A 64 -17.10 1.08 -12.22
C GLY A 64 -17.37 0.53 -13.62
N ASN A 65 -17.45 1.42 -14.62
CA ASN A 65 -17.33 1.01 -16.02
C ASN A 65 -15.85 0.88 -16.42
N TRP A 66 -15.21 -0.16 -15.87
CA TRP A 66 -13.77 -0.37 -15.98
C TRP A 66 -13.27 -0.38 -17.42
N LEU A 67 -14.03 -0.99 -18.35
CA LEU A 67 -13.65 -1.04 -19.76
C LEU A 67 -13.55 0.37 -20.37
N ILE A 68 -14.51 1.24 -20.08
CA ILE A 68 -14.47 2.64 -20.52
C ILE A 68 -13.33 3.39 -19.83
N TYR A 69 -13.12 3.17 -18.53
CA TYR A 69 -12.03 3.83 -17.81
C TYR A 69 -10.66 3.46 -18.38
N PHE A 70 -10.39 2.17 -18.62
CA PHE A 70 -9.16 1.71 -19.25
C PHE A 70 -8.99 2.27 -20.67
N ARG A 71 -10.07 2.30 -21.46
CA ARG A 71 -10.05 2.89 -22.80
C ARG A 71 -9.75 4.39 -22.78
N ASN A 72 -10.34 5.12 -21.85
CA ASN A 72 -10.13 6.57 -21.74
C ASN A 72 -8.77 6.94 -21.15
N SER A 73 -8.17 6.06 -20.33
CA SER A 73 -6.84 6.27 -19.77
C SER A 73 -5.70 6.04 -20.78
N ASN A 74 -5.97 5.36 -21.90
CA ASN A 74 -5.00 5.19 -22.99
C ASN A 74 -5.42 6.03 -24.21
N PRO A 75 -4.92 7.27 -24.36
CA PRO A 75 -5.28 8.15 -25.48
C PRO A 75 -4.63 7.76 -26.82
N PHE A 76 -4.02 6.58 -26.93
CA PHE A 76 -3.36 6.08 -28.14
C PHE A 76 -4.17 4.97 -28.80
#